data_AF-A0A651FYN9-F1
#
_entry.id   AF-A0A651FYN9-F1
#
_cell.length_a   1.000
_cell.length_b   1.000
_cell.length_c   1.000
_cell.angle_alpha   90.00
_cell.angle_beta   90.00
_cell.angle_gamma   90.00
#
_symmetry.space_group_name_H-M   'P 1'
#
loop_
_entity.id
_entity.type
_entity.pdbx_description
1 polymer ?
#
loop_
_entity_poly.entity_id
_entity_poly.type
_entity_poly.pdbx_seq_one_letter_code
_entity_poly.pdbx_strand_id
1 'polypeptide(L)'
;MFDFIKDAFNCNAYPRRITSLPETRRGEAIQAETGAFLRWSSLDYEMQFYASRNDDRSYDIKCFFHSTGQDARSTLLQKNVPLDKAITIIRGYDDRATKAQMEQNKFVDFSLRREKIDKLRKRHNVRRVQSRLTQSNPMRH
;
A
#
# COMPACT_ATOMS: atom_id res chain seq x y z
N MET A 1 -29.66 -2.39 18.14
CA MET A 1 -29.19 -0.98 18.13
C MET A 1 -27.69 -0.83 18.42
N PHE A 2 -27.01 -1.84 19.01
CA PHE A 2 -25.56 -1.83 19.20
C PHE A 2 -24.75 -2.10 17.91
N ASP A 3 -25.32 -2.80 16.92
CA ASP A 3 -24.59 -3.16 15.70
C ASP A 3 -24.35 -1.98 14.75
N PHE A 4 -25.21 -0.96 14.75
CA PHE A 4 -25.02 0.25 13.92
C PHE A 4 -23.83 1.10 14.39
N ILE A 5 -23.64 1.19 15.72
CA ILE A 5 -22.45 1.83 16.31
C ILE A 5 -21.23 0.95 16.06
N LYS A 6 -21.39 -0.37 16.21
CA LYS A 6 -20.32 -1.31 15.90
C LYS A 6 -19.91 -1.25 14.43
N ASP A 7 -20.79 -0.97 13.48
CA ASP A 7 -20.47 -0.75 12.05
C ASP A 7 -19.87 0.63 11.75
N ALA A 8 -20.29 1.67 12.49
CA ALA A 8 -19.67 2.99 12.41
C ALA A 8 -18.21 2.97 12.94
N PHE A 9 -17.92 2.16 13.96
CA PHE A 9 -16.57 1.94 14.51
C PHE A 9 -15.84 0.72 13.88
N ASN A 10 -16.57 -0.25 13.30
CA ASN A 10 -16.08 -1.33 12.43
C ASN A 10 -15.93 -0.78 11.00
N CYS A 11 -15.06 0.20 10.86
CA CYS A 11 -14.21 0.32 9.67
C CYS A 11 -13.30 -0.92 9.45
N ASN A 12 -13.65 -2.08 10.05
CA ASN A 12 -13.03 -3.38 9.91
C ASN A 12 -13.46 -4.04 8.61
N ALA A 13 -14.76 -4.11 8.25
CA ALA A 13 -15.18 -4.83 7.04
C ALA A 13 -14.64 -4.22 5.74
N TYR A 14 -14.53 -2.89 5.67
CA TYR A 14 -13.99 -2.17 4.51
C TYR A 14 -13.03 -1.05 4.96
N PRO A 15 -11.71 -1.28 5.04
CA PRO A 15 -10.75 -0.25 5.41
C PRO A 15 -10.79 0.96 4.48
N ARG A 16 -10.69 2.19 4.99
CA ARG A 16 -10.67 3.40 4.13
C ARG A 16 -9.49 3.45 3.16
N ARG A 17 -8.34 2.91 3.58
CA ARG A 17 -7.11 2.86 2.79
C ARG A 17 -6.33 1.58 3.09
N ILE A 18 -5.73 1.00 2.06
CA ILE A 18 -4.83 -0.16 2.16
C ILE A 18 -3.53 0.26 1.47
N THR A 19 -2.37 0.12 2.12
CA THR A 19 -1.08 0.54 1.55
C THR A 19 -0.08 -0.60 1.42
N SER A 20 0.78 -0.51 0.42
CA SER A 20 2.05 -1.23 0.37
C SER A 20 3.09 -0.53 1.25
N LEU A 21 4.24 -1.17 1.46
CA LEU A 21 5.45 -0.46 1.83
C LEU A 21 5.83 0.61 0.79
N PRO A 22 6.46 1.72 1.22
CA PRO A 22 7.09 2.65 0.30
C PRO A 22 8.34 2.03 -0.32
N GLU A 23 8.63 2.42 -1.56
CA GLU A 23 9.82 2.01 -2.32
C GLU A 23 10.43 3.23 -3.01
N THR A 24 11.76 3.33 -3.04
CA THR A 24 12.45 4.36 -3.81
C THR A 24 12.77 3.82 -5.20
N ARG A 25 12.29 4.49 -6.25
CA ARG A 25 12.58 4.13 -7.65
C ARG A 25 12.86 5.38 -8.48
N ARG A 26 13.64 5.21 -9.55
CA ARG A 26 13.83 6.26 -10.55
C ARG A 26 12.53 6.59 -11.26
N GLY A 27 12.37 7.87 -11.63
CA GLY A 27 11.20 8.35 -12.33
C GLY A 27 10.89 7.56 -13.60
N GLU A 28 11.88 7.18 -14.41
CA GLU A 28 11.71 6.35 -15.61
C GLU A 28 10.95 5.04 -15.33
N ALA A 29 11.31 4.35 -14.24
CA ALA A 29 10.65 3.11 -13.85
C ALA A 29 9.20 3.35 -13.40
N ILE A 30 8.93 4.49 -12.75
CA ILE A 30 7.58 4.87 -12.33
C ILE A 30 6.73 5.22 -13.55
N GLN A 31 7.26 5.95 -14.52
CA GLN A 31 6.55 6.27 -15.76
C GLN A 31 6.17 4.99 -16.51
N ALA A 32 7.12 4.07 -16.67
CA ALA A 32 6.89 2.80 -17.35
C ALA A 32 5.82 1.94 -16.64
N GLU A 33 5.82 1.93 -15.31
CA GLU A 33 4.88 1.12 -14.52
C GLU A 33 3.49 1.75 -14.41
N THR A 34 3.39 3.07 -14.35
CA THR A 34 2.15 3.77 -14.03
C THR A 34 1.54 4.56 -15.20
N GLY A 35 2.29 4.76 -16.28
CA GLY A 35 1.93 5.64 -17.39
C GLY A 35 1.94 7.13 -17.05
N ALA A 36 2.26 7.52 -15.81
CA ALA A 36 2.27 8.92 -15.40
C ALA A 36 3.50 9.64 -15.97
N PHE A 37 3.31 10.84 -16.53
CA PHE A 37 4.42 11.65 -16.99
C PHE A 37 5.14 12.34 -15.82
N LEU A 38 6.45 12.12 -15.71
CA LEU A 38 7.33 12.78 -14.73
C LEU A 38 8.35 13.66 -15.46
N ARG A 39 8.33 14.96 -15.19
CA ARG A 39 9.23 15.92 -15.86
C ARG A 39 10.71 15.59 -15.66
N TRP A 40 11.08 15.01 -14.51
CA TRP A 40 12.45 14.62 -14.20
C TRP A 40 12.51 13.12 -13.95
N SER A 41 12.76 12.36 -15.02
CA SER A 41 12.73 10.89 -15.00
C SER A 41 13.99 10.27 -14.34
N SER A 42 15.10 11.00 -14.33
CA SER A 42 16.38 10.56 -13.76
C SER A 42 16.46 10.67 -12.24
N LEU A 43 15.54 11.41 -11.60
CA LEU A 43 15.50 11.56 -10.15
C LEU A 43 14.91 10.31 -9.47
N ASP A 44 15.36 10.08 -8.24
CA ASP A 44 14.76 9.11 -7.35
C ASP A 44 13.48 9.69 -6.72
N TYR A 45 12.42 8.91 -6.76
CA TYR A 45 11.13 9.20 -6.13
C TYR A 45 10.83 8.15 -5.09
N GLU A 46 10.31 8.57 -3.95
CA GLU A 46 9.62 7.68 -3.04
C GLU A 46 8.22 7.43 -3.61
N MET A 47 7.89 6.15 -3.79
CA MET A 47 6.65 5.68 -4.39
C MET A 47 5.93 4.75 -3.43
N GLN A 48 4.60 4.85 -3.37
CA GLN A 48 3.76 3.95 -2.60
C GLN A 48 2.45 3.65 -3.31
N PHE A 49 2.12 2.37 -3.44
CA PHE A 49 0.82 1.94 -3.95
C PHE A 49 -0.19 1.87 -2.81
N TYR A 50 -1.42 2.26 -3.12
CA TYR A 50 -2.51 2.19 -2.16
C TYR A 50 -3.86 1.99 -2.84
N ALA A 51 -4.75 1.31 -2.14
CA ALA A 51 -6.16 1.25 -2.46
C ALA A 51 -6.90 2.28 -1.60
N SER A 52 -7.73 3.11 -2.22
CA SER A 52 -8.62 4.05 -1.54
C SER A 52 -10.06 3.59 -1.71
N ARG A 53 -10.82 3.53 -0.62
CA ARG A 53 -12.22 3.12 -0.65
C ARG A 53 -13.10 4.19 -1.28
N ASN A 54 -13.99 3.80 -2.17
CA ASN A 54 -15.05 4.61 -2.76
C ASN A 54 -16.34 4.50 -1.93
N ASP A 55 -17.34 5.33 -2.24
CA ASP A 55 -18.61 5.35 -1.49
C ASP A 55 -19.41 4.05 -1.66
N ASP A 56 -19.28 3.40 -2.82
CA ASP A 56 -19.89 2.11 -3.16
C ASP A 56 -19.16 0.89 -2.54
N ARG A 57 -18.24 1.11 -1.61
CA ARG A 57 -17.40 0.10 -0.94
C ARG A 57 -16.43 -0.64 -1.89
N SER A 58 -16.30 -0.18 -3.13
CA SER A 58 -15.22 -0.58 -4.03
C SER A 58 -13.94 0.21 -3.70
N TYR A 59 -12.85 -0.09 -4.41
CA TYR A 59 -11.55 0.54 -4.22
C TYR A 59 -10.94 1.03 -5.52
N ASP A 60 -10.37 2.22 -5.47
CA ASP A 60 -9.47 2.71 -6.50
C ASP A 60 -8.03 2.38 -6.14
N ILE A 61 -7.31 1.74 -7.05
CA ILE A 61 -5.87 1.48 -6.93
C ILE A 61 -5.12 2.67 -7.49
N LYS A 62 -4.32 3.31 -6.63
CA LYS A 62 -3.56 4.51 -6.93
C LYS A 62 -2.10 4.29 -6.58
N CYS A 63 -1.24 5.03 -7.26
CA CYS A 63 0.17 5.15 -6.93
C CYS A 63 0.45 6.60 -6.54
N PHE A 64 1.04 6.79 -5.36
CA PHE A 64 1.53 8.08 -4.88
C PHE A 64 3.04 8.11 -5.05
N PHE A 65 3.58 9.21 -5.53
CA PHE A 65 5.02 9.40 -5.66
C PHE A 65 5.41 10.85 -5.41
N HIS A 66 6.59 11.04 -4.81
CA HIS A 66 7.19 12.34 -4.58
C HIS A 66 8.72 12.26 -4.63
N SER A 67 9.36 13.39 -4.93
CA SER A 67 10.81 13.54 -4.86
C SER A 67 11.14 14.84 -4.14
N THR A 68 12.34 14.93 -3.57
CA THR A 68 12.78 16.14 -2.86
C THR A 68 12.78 17.34 -3.80
N GLY A 69 12.14 18.43 -3.39
CA GLY A 69 11.98 19.63 -4.22
C GLY A 69 10.93 19.50 -5.33
N GLN A 70 10.09 18.45 -5.30
CA GLN A 70 9.00 18.24 -6.25
C GLN A 70 7.66 18.07 -5.54
N ASP A 71 6.60 18.55 -6.20
CA ASP A 71 5.24 18.35 -5.71
C ASP A 71 4.88 16.87 -5.71
N ALA A 72 4.28 16.45 -4.60
CA ALA A 72 3.75 15.11 -4.48
C ALA A 72 2.59 14.91 -5.45
N ARG A 73 2.59 13.76 -6.13
CA ARG A 73 1.60 13.43 -7.15
C ARG A 73 1.01 12.06 -6.88
N SER A 74 -0.18 11.84 -7.41
CA SER A 74 -0.77 10.51 -7.45
C SER A 74 -1.40 10.24 -8.80
N THR A 75 -1.28 9.01 -9.27
CA THR A 75 -1.93 8.52 -10.48
C THR A 75 -2.87 7.37 -10.16
N LEU A 76 -3.92 7.25 -10.94
CA LEU A 76 -4.92 6.20 -10.82
C LEU A 76 -4.58 5.06 -11.78
N LEU A 77 -4.55 3.84 -11.26
CA LEU A 77 -4.18 2.65 -12.02
C LEU A 77 -5.39 1.79 -12.36
N GLN A 78 -6.31 1.61 -11.40
CA GLN A 78 -7.54 0.83 -11.59
C GLN A 78 -8.67 1.43 -10.75
N LYS A 79 -9.90 1.36 -11.27
CA LYS A 79 -11.12 1.85 -10.61
C LYS A 79 -12.01 0.69 -10.16
N ASN A 80 -12.84 0.96 -9.14
CA ASN A 80 -13.95 0.10 -8.72
C ASN A 80 -13.57 -1.37 -8.45
N VAL A 81 -12.44 -1.59 -7.79
CA VAL A 81 -11.90 -2.91 -7.47
C VAL A 81 -12.55 -3.44 -6.18
N PRO A 82 -13.05 -4.70 -6.15
CA PRO A 82 -13.54 -5.31 -4.92
C PRO A 82 -12.44 -5.46 -3.85
N LEU A 83 -12.82 -5.48 -2.57
CA LEU A 83 -11.88 -5.55 -1.43
C LEU A 83 -10.83 -6.65 -1.56
N ASP A 84 -11.24 -7.90 -1.83
CA ASP A 84 -10.32 -9.04 -1.89
C ASP A 84 -9.28 -8.89 -3.01
N LYS A 85 -9.71 -8.35 -4.15
CA LYS A 85 -8.83 -8.05 -5.29
C LYS A 85 -7.89 -6.89 -4.95
N ALA A 86 -8.40 -5.84 -4.30
CA ALA A 86 -7.57 -4.72 -3.85
C ALA A 86 -6.50 -5.16 -2.85
N ILE A 87 -6.85 -6.02 -1.88
CA ILE A 87 -5.89 -6.62 -0.95
C ILE A 87 -4.83 -7.42 -1.71
N THR A 88 -5.23 -8.27 -2.64
CA THR A 88 -4.30 -9.10 -3.42
C THR A 88 -3.33 -8.25 -4.24
N ILE A 89 -3.83 -7.23 -4.93
CA ILE A 89 -3.00 -6.30 -5.72
C ILE A 89 -1.99 -5.56 -4.82
N ILE A 90 -2.47 -4.93 -3.74
CA ILE A 90 -1.60 -4.16 -2.85
C ILE A 90 -0.60 -5.07 -2.11
N ARG A 91 -0.97 -6.31 -1.80
CA ARG A 91 -0.05 -7.32 -1.25
C ARG A 91 1.06 -7.67 -2.24
N GLY A 92 0.74 -7.82 -3.53
CA GLY A 92 1.76 -8.02 -4.57
C GLY A 92 2.80 -6.91 -4.59
N TYR A 93 2.38 -5.65 -4.51
CA TYR A 93 3.29 -4.51 -4.41
C TYR A 93 4.07 -4.48 -3.08
N ASP A 94 3.42 -4.81 -1.96
CA ASP A 94 4.06 -4.90 -0.65
C ASP A 94 5.16 -5.95 -0.60
N ASP A 95 4.92 -7.12 -1.18
CA ASP A 95 5.88 -8.22 -1.23
C ASP A 95 7.07 -7.87 -2.13
N ARG A 96 6.83 -7.19 -3.26
CA ARG A 96 7.89 -6.66 -4.12
C ARG A 96 8.75 -5.63 -3.40
N ALA A 97 8.14 -4.63 -2.77
CA ALA A 97 8.85 -3.60 -2.01
C ALA A 97 9.63 -4.21 -0.83
N THR A 98 9.05 -5.20 -0.15
CA THR A 98 9.74 -5.95 0.93
C THR A 98 11.01 -6.62 0.40
N LYS A 99 10.94 -7.29 -0.76
CA LYS A 99 12.12 -7.93 -1.38
C LYS A 99 13.19 -6.91 -1.75
N ALA A 100 12.80 -5.79 -2.37
CA ALA A 100 13.72 -4.72 -2.73
C ALA A 100 14.44 -4.15 -1.50
N GLN A 101 13.72 -3.87 -0.42
CA GLN A 101 14.33 -3.38 0.82
C GLN A 101 15.20 -4.42 1.54
N MET A 102 14.84 -5.71 1.47
CA MET A 102 15.67 -6.78 2.02
C MET A 102 17.02 -6.86 1.30
N GLU A 103 17.03 -6.71 -0.03
CA GLU A 103 18.25 -6.72 -0.83
C GLU A 103 19.12 -5.49 -0.57
N GLN A 104 18.52 -4.30 -0.48
CA GLN A 104 19.24 -3.06 -0.14
C GLN A 104 19.96 -3.15 1.21
N ASN A 105 19.38 -3.86 2.18
CA ASN A 105 19.93 -3.99 3.53
C ASN A 105 20.68 -5.32 3.74
N LYS A 106 21.11 -6.03 2.69
CA LYS A 106 21.62 -7.41 2.79
C LYS A 106 22.82 -7.62 3.73
N PHE A 107 23.60 -6.57 3.97
CA PHE A 107 24.78 -6.60 4.84
C PHE A 107 24.47 -6.41 6.33
N VAL A 108 23.22 -6.06 6.67
CA VAL A 108 22.76 -5.95 8.06
C VAL A 108 22.32 -7.33 8.54
N ASP A 109 22.35 -7.61 9.86
CA ASP A 109 21.78 -8.85 10.38
C ASP A 109 20.28 -9.02 10.00
N PHE A 110 19.83 -10.26 9.83
CA PHE A 110 18.47 -10.56 9.37
C PHE A 110 17.38 -10.04 10.33
N SER A 111 17.62 -10.15 11.64
CA SER A 111 16.67 -9.68 12.65
C SER A 111 16.48 -8.16 12.56
N LEU A 112 17.59 -7.43 12.49
CA LEU A 112 17.64 -5.98 12.36
C LEU A 112 17.07 -5.49 11.01
N ARG A 113 17.29 -6.24 9.91
CA ARG A 113 16.67 -5.96 8.61
C ARG A 113 15.14 -5.97 8.71
N ARG A 114 14.58 -7.02 9.31
CA ARG A 114 13.13 -7.13 9.50
C ARG A 114 12.58 -5.97 10.34
N GLU A 115 13.24 -5.65 11.44
CA GLU A 115 12.85 -4.55 12.30
C GLU A 115 12.85 -3.19 11.55
N LYS A 116 13.89 -2.92 10.75
CA LYS A 116 13.96 -1.71 9.91
C LYS A 116 12.80 -1.64 8.91
N ILE A 117 12.51 -2.73 8.20
CA ILE A 117 11.42 -2.77 7.22
C ILE A 117 10.06 -2.58 7.90
N ASP A 118 9.84 -3.23 9.05
CA ASP A 118 8.58 -3.13 9.78
C ASP A 118 8.34 -1.72 10.35
N LYS A 119 9.41 -0.98 10.68
CA LYS A 119 9.31 0.44 11.05
C LYS A 119 8.82 1.33 9.90
N LEU A 120 9.10 0.97 8.65
CA LEU A 120 8.63 1.69 7.46
C LEU A 120 7.16 1.40 7.11
N ARG A 121 6.55 0.36 7.70
CA ARG A 121 5.15 0.02 7.45
C ARG A 121 4.21 1.03 8.10
N LYS A 122 3.39 1.68 7.25
CA LYS A 122 2.29 2.55 7.72
C LYS A 122 1.25 1.75 8.51
N ARG A 123 0.48 2.46 9.34
CA ARG A 123 -0.61 1.87 10.17
C ARG A 123 -1.63 1.06 9.35
N HIS A 124 -1.91 1.50 8.13
CA HIS A 124 -2.86 0.89 7.20
C HIS A 124 -2.19 0.00 6.14
N ASN A 125 -1.02 -0.56 6.46
CA ASN A 125 -0.34 -1.51 5.59
C ASN A 125 -1.18 -2.77 5.38
N VAL A 126 -1.14 -3.33 4.17
CA VAL A 126 -1.95 -4.48 3.75
C VAL A 126 -1.85 -5.68 4.69
N ARG A 127 -0.66 -5.98 5.24
CA ARG A 127 -0.48 -7.11 6.16
C ARG A 127 -1.25 -6.92 7.47
N ARG A 128 -1.24 -5.69 8.00
CA ARG A 128 -2.00 -5.33 9.22
C ARG A 128 -3.50 -5.33 8.95
N VAL A 129 -3.91 -4.84 7.78
CA VAL A 129 -5.31 -4.87 7.33
C VAL A 129 -5.81 -6.30 7.21
N GLN A 130 -5.07 -7.18 6.55
CA GLN A 130 -5.41 -8.61 6.42
C GLN A 130 -5.51 -9.29 7.80
N SER A 131 -4.51 -9.11 8.65
CA SER A 131 -4.54 -9.67 10.01
C SER A 131 -5.77 -9.24 10.80
N ARG A 132 -6.14 -7.95 10.73
CA ARG A 132 -7.37 -7.45 11.35
C ARG A 132 -8.62 -8.10 10.77
N LEU A 133 -8.73 -8.17 9.45
CA LEU A 133 -9.87 -8.78 8.76
C LEU A 133 -10.06 -10.25 9.15
N THR A 134 -8.97 -11.01 9.22
CA THR A 134 -8.99 -12.42 9.67
C THR A 134 -9.39 -12.54 11.13
N GLN A 135 -8.83 -11.72 12.03
CA GLN A 135 -9.19 -11.73 13.45
C GLN A 135 -10.63 -11.29 13.73
N SER A 136 -11.15 -10.35 12.94
CA SER A 136 -12.55 -9.91 13.04
C SER A 136 -13.55 -10.91 12.48
N ASN A 137 -13.09 -11.98 11.83
CA ASN A 137 -13.93 -13.02 11.24
C ASN A 137 -13.47 -14.44 11.67
N PRO A 138 -13.42 -14.75 12.98
CA PRO A 138 -12.84 -15.99 13.50
C PRO A 138 -13.66 -17.25 13.20
N MET A 139 -14.85 -17.11 12.60
CA MET A 139 -15.83 -18.19 12.35
C MET A 139 -16.02 -18.53 10.86
N ARG A 140 -15.21 -17.99 9.93
CA ARG A 140 -15.16 -18.49 8.55
C ARG A 140 -14.11 -19.60 8.45
N HIS A 141 -14.48 -20.78 8.92
CA HIS A 141 -13.92 -22.06 8.48
C HIS A 141 -14.59 -22.48 7.17
#